data_AF-A0A1R3HNZ6-F1
#
_entry.id   AF-A0A1R3HNZ6-F1
#
_cell.length_a   1.000
_cell.length_b   1.000
_cell.length_c   1.000
_cell.angle_alpha   90.00
_cell.angle_beta   90.00
_cell.angle_gamma   90.00
#
_symmetry.space_group_name_H-M   'P 1'
#
loop_
_entity.id
_entity.type
_entity.pdbx_description
1 polymer ?
#
loop_
_entity_poly.entity_id
_entity_poly.type
_entity_poly.pdbx_seq_one_letter_code
_entity_poly.pdbx_strand_id
1 'polypeptide(L)'
;MAKTLDRYQRCTYGTLDPGQTESETQSNYQEYLRLKGKVEVLQRSQRHFLGEDLAELGGKDLEELEHQLDFSLKQIRSTKMQFMIDQLSDLQRKEEALLETNRGLRRKLEESTSALRSSWEAGEQSIPYNNNNNNNPPPHHQSEGFFEPLQCSSSMQIGYNPAVTDQVTATASPPNGFIPGWML
;
A
#
# COMPACT_ATOMS: atom_id res chain seq x y z
N MET A 1 -52.59 -15.14 -17.94
CA MET A 1 -52.63 -13.67 -18.07
C MET A 1 -53.33 -13.01 -16.88
N ALA A 2 -54.54 -13.43 -16.50
CA ALA A 2 -55.25 -12.90 -15.32
C ALA A 2 -54.46 -12.99 -14.00
N LYS A 3 -53.76 -14.11 -13.74
CA LYS A 3 -52.91 -14.27 -12.52
C LYS A 3 -51.69 -13.33 -12.50
N THR A 4 -51.22 -12.91 -13.67
CA THR A 4 -50.12 -11.94 -13.77
C THR A 4 -50.66 -10.54 -13.55
N LEU A 5 -51.80 -10.20 -14.15
CA LEU A 5 -52.52 -8.95 -13.89
C LEU A 5 -52.91 -8.80 -12.41
N ASP A 6 -53.41 -9.86 -11.77
CA ASP A 6 -53.77 -9.85 -10.34
C ASP A 6 -52.55 -9.62 -9.44
N ARG A 7 -51.39 -10.22 -9.78
CA ARG A 7 -50.13 -9.92 -9.08
C ARG A 7 -49.68 -8.48 -9.28
N TYR A 8 -49.72 -7.97 -10.51
CA TYR A 8 -49.37 -6.58 -10.79
C TYR A 8 -50.33 -5.60 -10.09
N GLN A 9 -51.63 -5.90 -10.07
CA GLN A 9 -52.65 -5.13 -9.38
C GLN A 9 -52.44 -5.15 -7.86
N ARG A 10 -52.09 -6.31 -7.28
CA ARG A 10 -51.74 -6.41 -5.85
C ARG A 10 -50.41 -5.76 -5.49
N CYS A 11 -49.43 -5.71 -6.40
CA CYS A 11 -48.16 -5.03 -6.14
C CYS A 11 -48.24 -3.52 -6.36
N THR A 12 -49.13 -3.06 -7.25
CA THR A 12 -49.29 -1.63 -7.61
C THR A 12 -50.38 -0.93 -6.79
N TYR A 13 -51.44 -1.67 -6.43
CA TYR A 13 -52.61 -1.19 -5.68
C TYR A 13 -52.91 -2.02 -4.42
N GLY A 14 -52.17 -3.08 -4.11
CA GLY A 14 -52.39 -3.82 -2.86
C GLY A 14 -51.81 -3.14 -1.62
N THR A 15 -51.09 -2.03 -1.79
CA THR A 15 -50.94 -1.02 -0.75
C THR A 15 -52.21 -0.18 -0.67
N LEU A 16 -52.80 0.28 -1.79
CA LEU A 16 -54.12 0.96 -1.81
C LEU A 16 -55.27 0.05 -1.34
N ASP A 17 -55.32 -0.18 -0.03
CA ASP A 17 -56.55 -0.46 0.70
C ASP A 17 -57.55 0.67 0.33
N PRO A 18 -58.86 0.43 0.20
CA PRO A 18 -59.83 1.50 -0.09
C PRO A 18 -59.91 2.57 1.01
N GLY A 19 -59.10 2.42 2.07
CA GLY A 19 -58.82 3.37 3.15
C GLY A 19 -57.33 3.74 3.33
N GLN A 20 -56.40 3.38 2.42
CA GLN A 20 -55.10 4.06 2.30
C GLN A 20 -55.34 5.44 1.69
N THR A 21 -55.89 6.26 2.57
CA THR A 21 -56.28 7.64 2.46
C THR A 21 -55.25 8.46 1.68
N GLU A 22 -55.71 9.45 0.92
CA GLU A 22 -54.87 10.55 0.40
C GLU A 22 -53.83 11.04 1.43
N SER A 23 -54.15 10.93 2.73
CA SER A 23 -53.26 11.14 3.87
C SER A 23 -51.95 10.36 3.84
N GLU A 24 -51.89 9.09 3.40
CA GLU A 24 -50.64 8.31 3.37
C GLU A 24 -49.74 8.71 2.20
N THR A 25 -50.35 8.99 1.04
CA THR A 25 -49.62 9.52 -0.13
C THR A 25 -49.13 10.95 0.15
N GLN A 26 -49.95 11.76 0.80
CA GLN A 26 -49.59 13.10 1.27
C GLN A 26 -48.48 13.05 2.33
N SER A 27 -48.55 12.10 3.26
CA SER A 27 -47.49 11.85 4.25
C SER A 27 -46.17 11.47 3.58
N ASN A 28 -46.18 10.49 2.67
CA ASN A 28 -45.00 10.11 1.88
C ASN A 28 -44.40 11.31 1.11
N TYR A 29 -45.25 12.14 0.51
CA TYR A 29 -44.80 13.34 -0.20
C TYR A 29 -44.18 14.37 0.75
N GLN A 30 -44.74 14.58 1.94
CA GLN A 30 -44.15 15.44 2.96
C GLN A 30 -42.79 14.90 3.46
N GLU A 31 -42.68 13.59 3.64
CA GLU A 31 -41.41 12.95 4.01
C GLU A 31 -40.37 13.11 2.90
N TYR A 32 -40.77 12.95 1.64
CA TYR A 32 -39.93 13.23 0.48
C TYR A 32 -39.44 14.67 0.48
N LEU A 33 -40.33 15.66 0.66
CA LEU A 33 -39.94 17.07 0.70
C LEU A 33 -38.97 17.36 1.85
N ARG A 34 -39.21 16.76 3.03
CA ARG A 34 -38.30 16.84 4.17
C ARG A 34 -36.94 16.25 3.84
N LEU A 35 -36.90 15.08 3.19
CA LEU A 35 -35.65 14.44 2.79
C LEU A 35 -34.91 15.26 1.73
N LYS A 36 -35.63 15.77 0.72
CA LYS A 36 -35.09 16.65 -0.32
C LYS A 36 -34.44 17.89 0.28
N GLY A 37 -35.12 18.56 1.22
CA GLY A 37 -34.54 19.70 1.93
C GLY A 37 -33.25 19.36 2.68
N LYS A 38 -33.19 18.18 3.33
CA LYS A 38 -31.95 17.71 3.98
C LYS A 38 -30.82 17.48 2.97
N VAL A 39 -31.11 16.90 1.82
CA VAL A 39 -30.12 16.66 0.75
C VAL A 39 -29.57 17.99 0.23
N GLU A 40 -30.42 18.97 -0.02
CA GLU A 40 -30.00 20.30 -0.49
C GLU A 40 -29.09 21.01 0.52
N VAL A 41 -29.39 20.91 1.82
CA VAL A 41 -28.52 21.46 2.88
C VAL A 41 -27.17 20.74 2.90
N LEU A 42 -27.15 19.41 2.81
CA LEU A 42 -25.90 18.64 2.77
C LEU A 42 -25.06 18.95 1.53
N GLN A 43 -25.68 19.07 0.37
CA GLN A 43 -25.00 19.43 -0.88
C GLN A 43 -24.42 20.85 -0.81
N ARG A 44 -25.16 21.81 -0.23
CA ARG A 44 -24.64 23.16 0.00
C ARG A 44 -23.45 23.14 0.94
N SER A 45 -23.53 22.41 2.05
CA SER A 45 -22.42 22.24 2.99
C SER A 45 -21.19 21.60 2.31
N GLN A 46 -21.38 20.58 1.47
CA GLN A 46 -20.29 19.98 0.69
C GLN A 46 -19.60 21.01 -0.21
N ARG A 47 -20.38 21.83 -0.92
CA ARG A 47 -19.84 22.91 -1.78
C ARG A 47 -19.01 23.90 -0.97
N HIS A 48 -19.45 24.27 0.25
CA HIS A 48 -18.66 25.11 1.14
C HIS A 48 -17.31 24.47 1.49
N PHE A 49 -17.28 23.17 1.85
CA PHE A 49 -16.02 22.45 2.11
C PHE A 49 -15.11 22.37 0.88
N LEU A 50 -15.66 22.45 -0.33
CA LEU A 50 -14.92 22.51 -1.60
C LEU A 50 -14.49 23.94 -1.97
N GLY A 51 -14.84 24.94 -1.16
CA GLY A 51 -14.51 26.34 -1.41
C GLY A 51 -15.46 27.06 -2.37
N GLU A 52 -16.64 26.48 -2.63
CA GLU A 52 -17.68 27.04 -3.49
C GLU A 52 -18.75 27.78 -2.66
N ASP A 53 -19.47 28.73 -3.28
CA ASP A 53 -20.57 29.50 -2.69
C ASP A 53 -20.26 30.22 -1.35
N LEU A 54 -18.98 30.53 -1.11
CA LEU A 54 -18.54 31.14 0.15
C LEU A 54 -19.02 32.57 0.38
N ALA A 55 -19.48 33.26 -0.67
CA ALA A 55 -19.96 34.64 -0.58
C ALA A 55 -21.22 34.78 0.29
N GLU A 56 -21.98 33.69 0.48
CA GLU A 56 -23.19 33.66 1.31
C GLU A 56 -22.87 33.44 2.80
N LEU A 57 -21.63 33.04 3.14
CA LEU A 57 -21.20 32.77 4.51
C LEU A 57 -20.74 34.05 5.23
N GLY A 58 -21.11 34.18 6.51
CA GLY A 58 -20.58 35.24 7.36
C GLY A 58 -19.14 34.94 7.80
N GLY A 59 -18.42 35.95 8.28
CA GLY A 59 -17.02 35.78 8.72
C GLY A 59 -16.84 34.70 9.79
N LYS A 60 -17.74 34.63 10.76
CA LYS A 60 -17.73 33.58 11.80
C LYS A 60 -17.92 32.17 11.24
N ASP A 61 -18.83 32.03 10.28
CA ASP A 61 -19.10 30.73 9.67
C ASP A 61 -17.93 30.29 8.79
N LEU A 62 -17.23 31.25 8.18
CA LEU A 62 -16.00 30.99 7.40
C LEU A 62 -14.83 30.57 8.30
N GLU A 63 -14.65 31.22 9.45
CA GLU A 63 -13.64 30.84 10.45
C GLU A 63 -13.88 29.42 10.99
N GLU A 64 -15.14 29.07 11.29
CA GLU A 64 -15.50 27.71 11.73
C GLU A 64 -15.23 26.68 10.62
N LEU A 65 -15.59 27.01 9.38
CA LEU A 65 -15.33 26.16 8.21
C LEU A 65 -13.82 25.91 8.02
N GLU A 66 -13.01 26.96 8.12
CA GLU A 66 -11.55 26.87 8.05
C GLU A 66 -10.99 25.99 9.17
N HIS A 67 -11.43 26.20 10.41
CA HIS A 67 -11.02 25.37 11.56
C HIS A 67 -11.39 23.90 11.36
N GLN A 68 -12.59 23.61 10.87
CA GLN A 68 -13.02 22.25 10.58
C GLN A 68 -12.18 21.58 9.49
N LEU A 69 -11.85 22.32 8.43
CA LEU A 69 -10.98 21.84 7.35
C LEU A 69 -9.55 21.59 7.84
N ASP A 70 -8.95 22.52 8.59
CA ASP A 70 -7.59 22.37 9.12
C ASP A 70 -7.51 21.18 10.10
N PHE A 71 -8.47 21.07 11.02
CA PHE A 71 -8.53 19.95 11.96
C PHE A 71 -8.66 18.60 11.23
N SER A 72 -9.62 18.48 10.31
CA SER A 72 -9.83 17.23 9.57
C SER A 72 -8.63 16.87 8.68
N LEU A 73 -7.99 17.86 8.05
CA LEU A 73 -6.78 17.65 7.25
C LEU A 73 -5.62 17.13 8.10
N LYS A 74 -5.38 17.71 9.28
CA LYS A 74 -4.39 17.23 10.24
C LYS A 74 -4.67 15.78 10.66
N GLN A 75 -5.92 15.44 10.94
CA GLN A 75 -6.31 14.07 11.29
C GLN A 75 -6.08 13.08 10.14
N ILE A 76 -6.44 13.45 8.90
CA ILE A 76 -6.23 12.61 7.71
C ILE A 76 -4.73 12.37 7.50
N ARG A 77 -3.91 13.44 7.58
CA ARG A 77 -2.45 13.35 7.43
C ARG A 77 -1.84 12.45 8.50
N SER A 78 -2.22 12.67 9.76
CA SER A 78 -1.76 11.86 10.90
C SER A 78 -2.10 10.38 10.71
N THR A 79 -3.35 10.07 10.35
CA THR A 79 -3.82 8.70 10.11
C THR A 79 -3.06 8.05 8.94
N LYS A 80 -2.88 8.77 7.83
CA LYS A 80 -2.12 8.27 6.67
C LYS A 80 -0.66 8.03 7.02
N MET A 81 -0.05 8.93 7.79
CA MET A 81 1.33 8.81 8.24
C MET A 81 1.51 7.60 9.14
N GLN A 82 0.64 7.43 10.15
CA GLN A 82 0.69 6.28 11.04
C GLN A 82 0.58 4.97 10.25
N PHE A 83 -0.39 4.90 9.33
CA PHE A 83 -0.55 3.73 8.46
C PHE A 83 0.72 3.41 7.65
N MET A 84 1.37 4.42 7.06
CA MET A 84 2.61 4.22 6.30
C MET A 84 3.77 3.76 7.19
N ILE A 85 3.88 4.30 8.41
CA ILE A 85 4.89 3.89 9.40
C ILE A 85 4.67 2.42 9.79
N ASP A 86 3.42 2.04 10.06
CA ASP A 86 3.07 0.67 10.42
C ASP A 86 3.43 -0.30 9.28
N GLN A 87 3.07 0.04 8.03
CA GLN A 87 3.44 -0.76 6.86
C GLN A 87 4.96 -0.89 6.68
N LEU A 88 5.71 0.19 6.88
CA LEU A 88 7.17 0.16 6.81
C LEU A 88 7.75 -0.79 7.87
N SER A 89 7.26 -0.69 9.11
CA SER A 89 7.72 -1.53 10.22
C SER A 89 7.43 -3.02 9.99
N ASP A 90 6.28 -3.33 9.40
CA ASP A 90 5.90 -4.71 9.07
C ASP A 90 6.76 -5.28 7.95
N LEU A 91 7.10 -4.47 6.95
CA LEU A 91 8.00 -4.88 5.87
C LEU A 91 9.42 -5.10 6.37
N GLN A 92 9.94 -4.21 7.21
CA GLN A 92 11.27 -4.35 7.84
C GLN A 92 11.35 -5.64 8.68
N ARG A 93 10.33 -5.94 9.48
CA ARG A 93 10.27 -7.18 10.27
C ARG A 93 10.26 -8.43 9.38
N LYS A 94 9.54 -8.39 8.25
CA LYS A 94 9.53 -9.48 7.26
C LYS A 94 10.88 -9.64 6.58
N GLU A 95 11.53 -8.54 6.21
CA GLU A 95 12.88 -8.54 5.64
C GLU A 95 13.87 -9.20 6.59
N GLU A 96 13.89 -8.79 7.87
CA GLU A 96 14.79 -9.37 8.88
C GLU A 96 14.56 -10.88 9.05
N ALA A 97 13.30 -11.32 9.13
CA ALA A 97 12.96 -12.74 9.23
C ALA A 97 13.41 -13.54 7.99
N LEU A 98 13.24 -12.98 6.78
CA LEU A 98 13.70 -13.60 5.54
C LEU A 98 15.23 -13.66 5.47
N LEU A 99 15.92 -12.61 5.89
CA LEU A 99 17.38 -12.60 5.96
C LEU A 99 17.91 -13.65 6.93
N GLU A 100 17.29 -13.81 8.10
CA GLU A 100 17.70 -14.82 9.08
C GLU A 100 17.45 -16.25 8.57
N THR A 101 16.28 -16.51 8.00
CA THR A 101 16.00 -17.82 7.38
C THR A 101 16.95 -18.11 6.21
N ASN A 102 17.25 -17.13 5.36
CA ASN A 102 18.21 -17.29 4.27
C ASN A 102 19.62 -17.60 4.78
N ARG A 103 20.09 -16.87 5.81
CA ARG A 103 21.37 -17.16 6.49
C ARG A 103 21.41 -18.58 7.05
N GLY A 104 20.31 -19.05 7.67
CA GLY A 104 20.17 -20.42 8.14
C GLY A 104 20.28 -21.46 7.02
N LEU A 105 19.62 -21.22 5.89
CA LEU A 105 19.67 -22.10 4.72
C LEU A 105 21.06 -22.16 4.08
N ARG A 106 21.75 -21.01 3.96
CA ARG A 106 23.12 -20.96 3.44
C ARG A 106 24.09 -21.80 4.28
N ARG A 107 24.03 -21.66 5.61
CA ARG A 107 24.83 -22.50 6.54
C ARG A 107 24.55 -23.99 6.35
N LYS A 108 23.27 -24.39 6.30
CA LYS A 108 22.89 -25.80 6.06
C LYS A 108 23.40 -26.33 4.71
N LEU A 109 23.41 -25.49 3.69
CA LEU A 109 23.94 -25.86 2.37
C LEU A 109 25.46 -26.07 2.43
N GLU A 110 26.18 -25.18 3.09
CA GLU A 110 27.64 -25.31 3.33
C GLU A 110 27.98 -26.56 4.14
N GLU A 111 27.21 -26.87 5.19
CA GLU A 111 27.37 -28.08 5.99
C GLU A 111 27.10 -29.36 5.17
N SER A 112 26.00 -29.38 4.40
CA SER A 112 25.63 -30.52 3.55
C SER A 112 26.63 -30.77 2.43
N THR A 113 27.10 -29.70 1.77
CA THR A 113 28.13 -29.80 0.73
C THR A 113 29.47 -30.26 1.30
N SER A 114 29.85 -29.79 2.49
CA SER A 114 31.03 -30.25 3.20
C SER A 114 30.91 -31.73 3.60
N ALA A 115 29.77 -32.15 4.14
CA ALA A 115 29.51 -33.55 4.51
C ALA A 115 29.53 -34.48 3.28
N LEU A 116 28.94 -34.05 2.17
CA LEU A 116 28.99 -34.77 0.90
C LEU A 116 30.44 -34.92 0.43
N ARG A 117 31.21 -33.83 0.41
CA ARG A 117 32.64 -33.85 0.03
C ARG A 117 33.46 -34.81 0.89
N SER A 118 33.31 -34.78 2.21
CA SER A 118 33.97 -35.72 3.11
C SER A 118 33.56 -37.17 2.85
N SER A 119 32.31 -37.42 2.46
CA SER A 119 31.84 -38.76 2.06
C SER A 119 32.48 -39.24 0.75
N TRP A 120 32.70 -38.35 -0.23
CA TRP A 120 33.41 -38.70 -1.47
C TRP A 120 34.88 -39.00 -1.20
N GLU A 121 35.56 -38.22 -0.36
CA GLU A 121 36.96 -38.42 0.02
C GLU A 121 37.16 -39.71 0.86
N ALA A 122 36.16 -40.13 1.65
CA ALA A 122 36.18 -41.40 2.38
C ALA A 122 35.93 -42.64 1.48
N GLY A 123 35.16 -42.50 0.40
CA GLY A 123 34.90 -43.56 -0.57
C GLY A 123 36.08 -43.90 -1.49
N GLU A 124 37.03 -42.98 -1.65
CA GLU A 124 38.25 -43.21 -2.44
C GLU A 124 39.35 -43.97 -1.68
N GLN A 125 39.26 -44.09 -0.35
CA GLN A 125 40.27 -44.80 0.46
C GLN A 125 40.15 -46.34 0.41
N SER A 126 39.21 -46.91 -0.36
CA SER A 126 38.99 -48.37 -0.43
C SER A 126 39.31 -49.02 -1.78
N ILE A 127 40.01 -48.35 -2.70
CA ILE A 127 40.45 -48.99 -3.96
C ILE A 127 41.98 -49.20 -3.94
N PRO A 128 42.49 -50.43 -3.79
CA PRO A 128 43.91 -50.70 -3.94
C PRO A 128 44.21 -50.88 -5.42
N TYR A 129 44.56 -49.79 -6.11
CA TYR A 129 45.28 -49.92 -7.38
C TYR A 129 46.78 -49.73 -7.14
N ASN A 130 47.48 -50.83 -7.44
CA ASN A 130 48.91 -51.03 -7.39
C ASN A 130 49.68 -49.90 -8.11
N ASN A 131 50.71 -49.41 -7.42
CA ASN A 131 51.60 -48.32 -7.77
C ASN A 131 52.42 -48.62 -9.04
N ASN A 132 52.47 -47.68 -10.00
CA ASN A 132 53.75 -47.32 -10.61
C ASN A 132 53.74 -45.96 -11.33
N ASN A 133 54.42 -45.01 -10.67
CA ASN A 133 55.38 -44.06 -11.24
C ASN A 133 54.89 -42.74 -11.88
N ASN A 134 55.60 -41.68 -11.46
CA ASN A 134 55.77 -40.33 -12.00
C ASN A 134 54.71 -39.24 -11.74
N ASN A 135 55.05 -38.39 -10.77
CA ASN A 135 55.01 -36.91 -10.78
C ASN A 135 53.92 -36.22 -11.62
N ASN A 136 52.77 -35.93 -11.00
CA ASN A 136 52.13 -34.60 -10.99
C ASN A 136 50.82 -34.63 -10.16
N PRO A 137 50.49 -33.58 -9.38
CA PRO A 137 49.14 -33.43 -8.83
C PRO A 137 48.15 -32.99 -9.93
N PRO A 138 46.88 -33.45 -9.92
CA PRO A 138 45.91 -33.10 -10.95
C PRO A 138 45.47 -31.63 -10.82
N PRO A 139 45.12 -30.96 -11.94
CA PRO A 139 44.80 -29.54 -11.95
C PRO A 139 43.45 -29.27 -11.29
N HIS A 140 43.43 -28.18 -10.55
CA HIS A 140 42.25 -27.56 -9.98
C HIS A 140 41.25 -27.20 -11.10
N HIS A 141 40.16 -27.96 -11.23
CA HIS A 141 39.07 -27.60 -12.12
C HIS A 141 38.32 -26.40 -11.52
N GLN A 142 38.75 -25.20 -11.91
CA GLN A 142 37.97 -23.97 -11.81
C GLN A 142 36.78 -24.12 -12.76
N SER A 143 35.60 -24.43 -12.21
CA SER A 143 34.36 -24.21 -12.93
C SER A 143 34.04 -22.73 -12.81
N GLU A 144 34.51 -21.95 -13.79
CA GLU A 144 33.97 -20.63 -14.10
C GLU A 144 32.45 -20.72 -14.19
N GLY A 145 31.78 -20.15 -13.18
CA GLY A 145 30.33 -20.16 -13.06
C GLY A 145 29.86 -18.86 -12.42
N PHE A 146 30.10 -17.76 -13.13
CA PHE A 146 29.27 -16.55 -13.20
C PHE A 146 28.35 -16.32 -11.98
N PHE A 147 28.90 -15.78 -10.89
CA PHE A 147 28.11 -15.03 -9.92
C PHE A 147 28.88 -13.77 -9.56
N GLU A 148 28.64 -12.73 -10.34
CA GLU A 148 28.96 -11.37 -9.95
C GLU A 148 28.01 -10.99 -8.79
N PRO A 149 28.51 -10.59 -7.61
CA PRO A 149 27.64 -10.04 -6.58
C PRO A 149 27.08 -8.74 -7.14
N LEU A 150 25.81 -8.74 -7.54
CA LEU A 150 25.11 -7.49 -7.83
C LEU A 150 25.16 -6.65 -6.55
N GLN A 151 26.08 -5.68 -6.52
CA GLN A 151 25.96 -4.57 -5.62
C GLN A 151 24.64 -3.90 -5.97
N CYS A 152 23.65 -4.00 -5.09
CA CYS A 152 22.42 -3.23 -5.16
C CYS A 152 22.78 -1.74 -5.06
N SER A 153 23.15 -1.13 -6.18
CA SER A 153 23.06 0.31 -6.34
C SER A 153 21.58 0.63 -6.49
N SER A 154 20.91 0.89 -5.37
CA SER A 154 19.62 1.59 -5.36
C SER A 154 19.82 2.98 -5.98
N SER A 155 19.75 3.06 -7.30
CA SER A 155 19.65 4.32 -8.04
C SER A 155 18.59 4.17 -9.12
N MET A 156 17.36 3.88 -8.71
CA MET A 156 16.20 4.28 -9.51
C MET A 156 16.06 5.80 -9.41
N GLN A 157 16.88 6.51 -10.17
CA GLN A 157 16.56 7.87 -10.59
C GLN A 157 15.48 7.77 -11.66
N ILE A 158 14.22 7.76 -11.21
CA ILE A 158 13.10 8.13 -12.08
C ILE A 158 13.39 9.56 -12.58
N GLY A 159 13.46 9.71 -13.90
CA GLY A 159 13.92 10.92 -14.56
C GLY A 159 13.14 12.16 -14.14
N TYR A 160 13.87 13.18 -13.71
CA TYR A 160 13.41 14.56 -13.68
C TYR A 160 14.26 15.34 -14.68
N ASN A 161 13.63 15.85 -15.74
CA ASN A 161 14.25 16.81 -16.65
C ASN A 161 14.43 18.15 -15.91
N PRO A 162 15.64 18.75 -15.84
CA PRO A 162 15.81 20.13 -15.44
C PRO A 162 16.09 20.95 -16.71
N ALA A 163 15.06 21.63 -17.21
CA ALA A 163 15.30 22.85 -17.95
C ALA A 163 15.17 23.99 -16.95
N VAL A 164 16.25 24.80 -16.82
CA VAL A 164 16.31 26.09 -16.10
C VAL A 164 16.37 25.95 -14.55
N THR A 165 17.29 26.48 -13.75
CA THR A 165 18.51 27.30 -13.88
C THR A 165 19.16 27.37 -12.47
N ASP A 166 20.48 27.57 -12.43
CA ASP A 166 21.33 28.03 -11.31
C ASP A 166 21.68 27.13 -10.10
N GLN A 167 22.81 26.43 -10.26
CA GLN A 167 24.07 26.64 -9.52
C GLN A 167 23.97 27.09 -8.05
N VAL A 168 23.94 26.13 -7.10
CA VAL A 168 24.66 26.31 -5.83
C VAL A 168 25.20 24.98 -5.28
N THR A 169 26.53 24.96 -5.22
CA THR A 169 27.48 24.18 -4.40
C THR A 169 26.93 23.15 -3.42
N ALA A 170 27.44 21.92 -3.56
CA ALA A 170 27.34 20.84 -2.60
C ALA A 170 27.93 21.22 -1.23
N THR A 171 27.13 21.10 -0.17
CA THR A 171 27.63 20.94 1.19
C THR A 171 26.76 19.93 1.94
N ALA A 172 27.41 18.86 2.36
CA ALA A 172 27.18 18.02 3.55
C ALA A 172 25.74 17.79 4.06
N SER A 173 25.40 16.51 4.11
CA SER A 173 24.32 15.87 4.86
C SER A 173 24.09 16.45 6.27
N PRO A 174 22.83 16.61 6.70
CA PRO A 174 22.47 16.52 8.11
C PRO A 174 21.85 15.14 8.43
N PRO A 175 22.20 14.51 9.56
CA PRO A 175 21.50 13.35 10.09
C PRO A 175 20.34 13.85 10.95
N ASN A 176 19.14 13.91 10.37
CA ASN A 176 17.83 13.70 11.03
C ASN A 176 16.72 14.42 10.27
N GLY A 177 15.70 13.64 9.89
CA GLY A 177 14.31 14.06 9.86
C GLY A 177 13.97 15.30 9.03
N PHE A 178 14.31 15.33 7.74
CA PHE A 178 13.60 16.22 6.83
C PHE A 178 12.16 15.71 6.66
N ILE A 179 11.25 16.30 7.42
CA ILE A 179 9.80 16.22 7.15
C ILE A 179 9.57 17.08 5.91
N PRO A 180 9.20 16.51 4.75
CA PRO A 180 8.95 17.28 3.54
C PRO A 180 7.86 18.35 3.80
N GLY A 181 7.91 19.49 3.13
CA GLY A 181 6.94 20.58 3.34
C GLY A 181 5.46 20.19 3.08
N TRP A 182 5.20 19.09 2.38
CA TRP A 182 3.84 18.52 2.24
C TRP A 182 3.34 17.78 3.50
N MET A 183 4.25 17.49 4.42
CA MET A 183 4.05 16.72 5.65
C MET A 183 3.87 17.63 6.89
N LEU A 184 3.97 18.96 6.74
CA LEU A 184 3.48 19.95 7.72
C LEU A 184 2.00 20.31 7.45
#